data_AF-A0A2A5JE62-F1
#
_entry.id   AF-A0A2A5JE62-F1
#
_cell.length_a   1.000
_cell.length_b   1.000
_cell.length_c   1.000
_cell.angle_alpha   90.00
_cell.angle_beta   90.00
_cell.angle_gamma   90.00
#
_symmetry.space_group_name_H-M   'P 1'
#
loop_
_entity.id
_entity.type
_entity.pdbx_description
1 polymer ?
#
loop_
_entity_poly.entity_id
_entity_poly.type
_entity_poly.pdbx_seq_one_letter_code
_entity_poly.pdbx_strand_id
1 'polypeptide(L)'
;MSTALNFPIEPVRSAITDGLHAAAEVIKQEAIERAPKETGYLRNTAATAAEGLEAAVGFDGPYAIRQHEELGYHHQDGEAKFLENACIAKAPIVGRIIAEAIRRQLG
;
A
#
# COMPACT_ATOMS: atom_id res chain seq x y z
N MET A 1 -5.48 42.42 -16.85
CA MET A 1 -5.63 41.42 -15.76
C MET A 1 -4.99 40.14 -16.25
N SER A 2 -3.81 39.82 -15.74
CA SER A 2 -3.06 38.63 -16.19
C SER A 2 -3.65 37.42 -15.49
N THR A 3 -4.44 36.63 -16.22
CA THR A 3 -4.86 35.30 -15.81
C THR A 3 -3.62 34.41 -15.88
N ALA A 4 -2.73 34.53 -14.89
CA ALA A 4 -1.72 33.51 -14.69
C ALA A 4 -2.47 32.18 -14.58
N LEU A 5 -2.06 31.21 -15.39
CA LEU A 5 -2.50 29.82 -15.35
C LEU A 5 -2.37 29.31 -13.92
N ASN A 6 -3.42 29.45 -13.10
CA ASN A 6 -3.40 29.08 -11.70
C ASN A 6 -3.64 27.56 -11.62
N PHE A 7 -2.69 26.79 -12.17
CA PHE A 7 -2.71 25.34 -12.07
C PHE A 7 -2.65 24.96 -10.58
N PRO A 8 -3.56 24.12 -10.08
CA PRO A 8 -3.68 23.83 -8.66
C PRO A 8 -2.59 22.84 -8.21
N ILE A 9 -1.32 23.25 -8.25
CA ILE A 9 -0.17 22.40 -7.92
C ILE A 9 -0.32 21.84 -6.50
N GLU A 10 -0.63 22.68 -5.52
CA GLU A 10 -0.75 22.24 -4.12
C GLU A 10 -1.92 21.26 -3.90
N PRO A 11 -3.15 21.53 -4.39
CA PRO A 11 -4.21 20.53 -4.35
C PRO A 11 -3.85 19.22 -5.05
N VAL A 12 -3.15 19.27 -6.20
CA VAL A 12 -2.69 18.06 -6.90
C VAL A 12 -1.68 17.29 -6.06
N ARG A 13 -0.75 17.97 -5.37
CA ARG A 13 0.19 17.32 -4.44
C ARG A 13 -0.55 16.62 -3.31
N SER A 14 -1.55 17.26 -2.70
CA SER A 14 -2.39 16.64 -1.67
C SER A 14 -3.11 15.40 -2.21
N ALA A 15 -3.71 15.50 -3.39
CA ALA A 15 -4.41 14.38 -4.02
C ALA A 15 -3.47 13.20 -4.35
N ILE A 16 -2.20 13.47 -4.67
CA ILE A 16 -1.19 12.42 -4.82
C ILE A 16 -0.95 11.69 -3.49
N THR A 17 -0.72 12.43 -2.39
CA THR A 17 -0.52 11.84 -1.06
C THR A 17 -1.74 11.00 -0.64
N ASP A 18 -2.95 11.52 -0.82
CA ASP A 18 -4.19 10.81 -0.49
C ASP A 18 -4.36 9.54 -1.36
N GLY A 19 -4.06 9.65 -2.64
CA GLY A 19 -4.07 8.52 -3.58
C GLY A 19 -3.05 7.44 -3.22
N LEU A 20 -1.86 7.84 -2.78
CA LEU A 20 -0.80 6.94 -2.30
C LEU A 20 -1.22 6.23 -1.01
N HIS A 21 -1.82 6.96 -0.07
CA HIS A 21 -2.36 6.36 1.15
C HIS A 21 -3.45 5.32 0.83
N ALA A 22 -4.41 5.66 -0.03
CA ALA A 22 -5.47 4.74 -0.47
C ALA A 22 -4.91 3.52 -1.21
N ALA A 23 -3.90 3.70 -2.05
CA ALA A 23 -3.20 2.60 -2.72
C ALA A 23 -2.49 1.68 -1.73
N ALA A 24 -1.83 2.25 -0.72
CA ALA A 24 -1.15 1.50 0.33
C ALA A 24 -2.14 0.68 1.16
N GLU A 25 -3.33 1.21 1.46
CA GLU A 25 -4.40 0.45 2.11
C GLU A 25 -4.81 -0.79 1.30
N VAL A 26 -4.92 -0.68 -0.03
CA VAL A 26 -5.26 -1.83 -0.88
C VAL A 26 -4.17 -2.89 -0.88
N ILE A 27 -2.89 -2.49 -0.91
CA ILE A 27 -1.77 -3.42 -0.76
C ILE A 27 -1.80 -4.07 0.63
N LYS A 28 -2.03 -3.28 1.70
CA LYS A 28 -2.10 -3.78 3.08
C LYS A 28 -3.16 -4.86 3.23
N GLN A 29 -4.38 -4.64 2.72
CA GLN A 29 -5.44 -5.65 2.80
C GLN A 29 -5.07 -6.94 2.06
N GLU A 30 -4.51 -6.84 0.86
CA GLU A 30 -4.04 -8.02 0.13
C GLU A 30 -2.91 -8.74 0.88
N ALA A 31 -1.97 -7.99 1.46
CA ALA A 31 -0.86 -8.55 2.23
C ALA A 31 -1.35 -9.24 3.51
N ILE A 32 -2.39 -8.72 4.18
CA ILE A 32 -3.03 -9.35 5.34
C ILE A 32 -3.62 -10.71 4.96
N GLU A 33 -4.31 -10.80 3.81
CA GLU A 33 -4.91 -12.05 3.36
C GLU A 33 -3.86 -13.12 3.01
N ARG A 34 -2.73 -12.69 2.45
CA ARG A 34 -1.59 -13.55 2.10
C ARG A 34 -0.72 -13.92 3.30
N ALA A 35 -0.62 -13.06 4.32
CA ALA A 35 0.26 -13.29 5.46
C ALA A 35 -0.15 -14.55 6.25
N PRO A 36 0.79 -15.29 6.86
CA PRO A 36 0.46 -16.46 7.68
C PRO A 36 -0.59 -16.18 8.77
N LYS A 37 -1.60 -17.06 8.88
CA LYS A 37 -2.75 -16.84 9.78
C LYS A 37 -2.62 -17.47 11.17
N GLU A 38 -1.74 -18.45 11.37
CA GLU A 38 -1.75 -19.38 12.52
C GLU A 38 -2.23 -18.78 13.87
N THR A 39 -1.59 -17.71 14.34
CA THR A 39 -2.00 -17.00 15.58
C THR A 39 -2.78 -15.70 15.32
N GLY A 40 -2.81 -15.24 14.07
CA GLY A 40 -3.36 -13.94 13.66
C GLY A 40 -2.52 -12.73 14.06
N TYR A 41 -1.50 -12.88 14.91
CA TYR A 41 -0.70 -11.76 15.41
C TYR A 41 -0.05 -10.97 14.28
N LEU A 42 0.63 -11.62 13.34
CA LEU A 42 1.31 -10.94 12.23
C LEU A 42 0.32 -10.12 11.39
N ARG A 43 -0.84 -10.69 11.08
CA ARG A 43 -1.91 -9.98 10.32
C ARG A 43 -2.39 -8.73 11.06
N ASN A 44 -2.44 -8.78 12.39
CA ASN A 44 -2.89 -7.67 13.22
C ASN A 44 -1.85 -6.55 13.39
N THR A 45 -0.59 -6.74 12.99
CA THR A 45 0.45 -5.69 13.03
C THR A 45 0.58 -4.90 11.73
N ALA A 46 -0.22 -5.24 10.71
CA ALA A 46 -0.16 -4.59 9.41
C ALA A 46 -0.48 -3.09 9.52
N ALA A 47 0.42 -2.25 9.00
CA ALA A 47 0.30 -0.81 9.05
C ALA A 47 0.68 -0.17 7.71
N THR A 48 0.25 1.08 7.55
CA THR A 48 0.42 1.91 6.36
C THR A 48 0.87 3.30 6.79
N ALA A 49 1.71 3.92 5.98
CA ALA A 49 2.11 5.31 6.14
C ALA A 49 2.24 5.95 4.76
N ALA A 50 1.95 7.24 4.65
CA ALA A 50 2.13 8.00 3.41
C ALA A 50 2.63 9.40 3.75
N GLU A 51 3.64 9.85 3.02
CA GLU A 51 4.24 11.17 3.18
C GLU A 51 4.76 11.67 1.83
N GLY A 52 4.32 12.85 1.41
CA GLY A 52 4.72 13.45 0.15
C GLY A 52 4.40 12.56 -1.06
N LEU A 53 5.45 12.07 -1.74
CA LEU A 53 5.32 11.23 -2.94
C LEU A 53 5.58 9.75 -2.64
N GLU A 54 5.60 9.36 -1.38
CA GLU A 54 5.91 8.00 -0.94
C GLU A 54 4.80 7.44 -0.05
N ALA A 55 4.64 6.12 -0.13
CA ALA A 55 3.82 5.35 0.79
C ALA A 55 4.48 4.02 1.10
N ALA A 56 4.28 3.55 2.33
CA ALA A 56 4.84 2.33 2.86
C ALA A 56 3.73 1.44 3.44
N VAL A 57 3.95 0.13 3.33
CA VAL A 57 3.16 -0.90 4.01
C VAL A 57 4.15 -1.74 4.79
N GLY A 58 3.85 -2.00 6.06
CA GLY A 58 4.75 -2.70 6.97
C GLY A 58 4.01 -3.67 7.86
N PHE A 59 4.77 -4.65 8.36
CA PHE A 59 4.34 -5.62 9.36
C PHE A 59 5.40 -5.62 10.45
N ASP A 60 4.96 -5.70 11.70
CA ASP A 60 5.84 -5.72 12.86
C ASP A 60 5.78 -7.06 13.60
N GLY A 61 6.76 -7.28 14.46
CA GLY A 61 6.87 -8.44 15.31
C GLY A 61 8.19 -9.18 15.14
N PRO A 62 8.61 -9.96 16.16
CA PRO A 62 9.92 -10.61 16.21
C PRO A 62 10.15 -11.64 15.08
N TYR A 63 9.10 -12.08 14.41
CA TYR A 63 9.15 -13.06 13.34
C TYR A 63 8.63 -12.55 11.99
N ALA A 64 8.24 -11.27 11.86
CA ALA A 64 7.65 -10.75 10.63
C ALA A 64 8.57 -10.96 9.41
N ILE A 65 9.86 -10.62 9.56
CA ILE A 65 10.86 -10.78 8.49
C ILE A 65 11.04 -12.26 8.14
N ARG A 66 11.18 -13.15 9.13
CA ARG A 66 11.36 -14.59 8.86
C ARG A 66 10.13 -15.19 8.17
N GLN A 67 8.93 -14.86 8.64
CA GLN A 67 7.69 -15.31 7.98
C GLN A 67 7.56 -14.76 6.54
N HIS A 68 8.16 -13.61 6.26
CA HIS A 68 8.14 -13.03 4.91
C HIS A 68 9.20 -13.65 3.98
N GLU A 69 10.40 -13.91 4.48
CA GLU A 69 11.57 -14.25 3.65
C GLU A 69 11.90 -15.74 3.60
N GLU A 70 11.54 -16.52 4.62
CA GLU A 70 11.91 -17.94 4.72
C GLU A 70 11.00 -18.83 3.86
N LEU A 71 11.46 -19.14 2.65
CA LEU A 71 10.73 -19.98 1.70
C LEU A 71 10.61 -21.46 2.13
N GLY A 72 11.42 -21.90 3.10
CA GLY A 72 11.32 -23.25 3.67
C GLY A 72 10.19 -23.44 4.67
N TYR A 73 9.51 -22.37 5.09
CA TYR A 73 8.37 -22.47 6.01
C TYR A 73 7.12 -22.96 5.30
N HIS A 74 6.47 -23.96 5.92
CA HIS A 74 5.20 -24.48 5.46
C HIS A 74 4.07 -23.85 6.27
N HIS A 75 3.34 -22.93 5.66
CA HIS A 75 2.14 -22.35 6.25
C HIS A 75 0.91 -23.18 5.87
N GLN A 76 0.05 -23.46 6.85
CA GLN A 76 -1.27 -24.06 6.56
C GLN A 76 -2.16 -23.06 5.81
N ASP A 77 -2.14 -21.80 6.26
CA ASP A 77 -2.85 -20.67 5.67
C ASP A 77 -1.88 -19.50 5.46
N GLY A 78 -1.81 -18.99 4.24
CA GLY A 78 -0.92 -17.90 3.84
C GLY A 78 0.35 -18.38 3.17
N GLU A 79 1.27 -17.45 2.93
CA GLU A 79 2.48 -17.66 2.14
C GLU A 79 3.65 -16.81 2.65
N ALA A 80 4.88 -17.29 2.40
CA ALA A 80 6.04 -16.41 2.38
C ALA A 80 5.89 -15.39 1.23
N LYS A 81 6.68 -14.32 1.26
CA LYS A 81 6.63 -13.24 0.26
C LYS A 81 5.26 -12.56 0.14
N PHE A 82 4.41 -12.66 1.17
CA PHE A 82 3.06 -12.11 1.19
C PHE A 82 2.97 -10.62 0.79
N LEU A 83 3.90 -9.77 1.26
CA LEU A 83 3.92 -8.34 0.94
C LEU A 83 4.39 -8.05 -0.49
N GLU A 84 5.43 -8.75 -0.95
CA GLU A 84 5.95 -8.65 -2.32
C GLU A 84 4.87 -9.11 -3.33
N ASN A 85 4.25 -10.26 -3.07
CA ASN A 85 3.17 -10.78 -3.90
C ASN A 85 1.93 -9.89 -3.88
N ALA A 86 1.61 -9.25 -2.74
CA ALA A 86 0.54 -8.26 -2.67
C ALA A 86 0.84 -7.05 -3.56
N CYS A 87 2.07 -6.52 -3.51
CA CYS A 87 2.51 -5.43 -4.37
C CYS A 87 2.39 -5.81 -5.86
N ILE A 88 2.88 -6.99 -6.24
CA ILE A 88 2.80 -7.49 -7.62
C ILE A 88 1.33 -7.62 -8.06
N ALA A 89 0.50 -8.28 -7.25
CA ALA A 89 -0.90 -8.54 -7.58
C ALA A 89 -1.73 -7.25 -7.68
N LYS A 90 -1.42 -6.22 -6.89
CA LYS A 90 -2.19 -4.97 -6.83
C LYS A 90 -1.62 -3.83 -7.66
N ALA A 91 -0.45 -3.98 -8.27
CA ALA A 91 0.16 -2.98 -9.16
C ALA A 91 -0.83 -2.30 -10.13
N PRO A 92 -1.67 -3.03 -10.91
CA PRO A 92 -2.61 -2.39 -11.83
C PRO A 92 -3.78 -1.67 -11.13
N ILE A 93 -4.11 -2.04 -9.89
CA ILE A 93 -5.16 -1.39 -9.10
C ILE A 93 -4.63 -0.10 -8.48
N VAL A 94 -3.42 -0.15 -7.92
CA VAL A 94 -2.71 0.99 -7.33
C VAL A 94 -2.57 2.14 -8.34
N GLY A 95 -2.10 1.84 -9.55
CA GLY A 95 -1.97 2.87 -10.59
C GLY A 95 -3.29 3.56 -10.94
N ARG A 96 -4.40 2.81 -10.91
CA ARG A 96 -5.74 3.39 -11.15
C ARG A 96 -6.20 4.27 -9.99
N ILE A 97 -5.99 3.85 -8.75
CA ILE A 97 -6.37 4.62 -7.55
C ILE A 97 -5.66 5.98 -7.53
N ILE A 98 -4.35 5.98 -7.76
CA ILE A 98 -3.56 7.22 -7.79
C ILE A 98 -4.03 8.12 -8.95
N ALA A 99 -4.23 7.55 -10.14
CA ALA A 99 -4.73 8.31 -11.29
C ALA A 99 -6.12 8.90 -11.05
N GLU A 100 -7.03 8.16 -10.42
CA GLU A 100 -8.36 8.64 -10.06
C GLU A 100 -8.32 9.77 -9.02
N ALA A 101 -7.44 9.68 -8.01
CA ALA A 101 -7.26 10.75 -7.03
C ALA A 101 -6.84 12.07 -7.71
N ILE A 102 -5.87 11.99 -8.63
CA ILE A 102 -5.42 13.16 -9.41
C ILE A 102 -6.55 13.67 -10.32
N ARG A 103 -7.27 12.79 -11.03
CA ARG A 103 -8.39 13.19 -11.91
C ARG A 103 -9.47 13.94 -11.15
N ARG A 104 -9.90 13.43 -9.98
CA ARG A 104 -10.91 14.09 -9.14
C ARG A 104 -10.50 15.52 -8.76
N GLN A 105 -9.21 15.76 -8.58
CA GLN A 105 -8.70 17.08 -8.25
C GLN A 105 -8.65 18.05 -9.44
N LEU A 106 -8.54 17.54 -10.67
CA LEU A 106 -8.45 18.32 -11.89
C LEU A 106 -9.80 18.61 -12.57
N GLY A 107 -10.85 17.85 -12.21
CA GLY A 107 -12.18 17.93 -12.84
C GLY A 107 -12.27 17.10 -14.12
#